data_AF-I8UC11-F1
#
_entry.id   AF-I8UC11-F1
#
_cell.length_a   1.000
_cell.length_b   1.000
_cell.length_c   1.000
_cell.angle_alpha   90.00
_cell.angle_beta   90.00
_cell.angle_gamma   90.00
#
_symmetry.space_group_name_H-M   'P 1'
#
loop_
_entity.id
_entity.type
_entity.pdbx_description
1 polymer ?
#
loop_
_entity_poly.entity_id
_entity_poly.type
_entity_poly.pdbx_seq_one_letter_code
_entity_poly.pdbx_strand_id
1 'polypeptide(L)'
;GTALPFVIAADAAAIALGAGLISHGVYNGSNVHNTFQRIDSHNVKPEVGTIKPGSMEDFNPLTATNKQKGNYGEMSAFQNLLNNPIIKKAGYYLKQIGRKPPKTLDDKIVKGIDGLYENVNPNSKIKYIIDEAKFGSARLGKTKDGKQMSDGWLLGEKTNFNRILDYVNGDKKLAKKITKALEDNQVERILSKVDAHGNVKTVRLDANGHEIGVWP
;
A
#
# COMPACT_ATOMS: atom_id res chain seq x y z
N GLY A 1 -40.84 -25.32 -20.26
CA GLY A 1 -40.01 -25.85 -19.17
C GLY A 1 -38.62 -26.10 -19.68
N THR A 2 -37.62 -25.75 -18.86
CA THR A 2 -36.20 -26.21 -18.84
C THR A 2 -35.39 -26.01 -20.14
N ALA A 3 -34.58 -24.95 -20.24
CA ALA A 3 -33.21 -24.76 -19.69
C ALA A 3 -32.12 -25.15 -20.71
N LEU A 4 -31.26 -24.18 -21.05
CA LEU A 4 -30.00 -24.34 -21.78
C LEU A 4 -28.92 -24.96 -20.85
N PRO A 5 -27.78 -25.41 -21.39
CA PRO A 5 -26.62 -24.52 -21.28
C PRO A 5 -25.73 -24.46 -22.52
N PHE A 6 -25.32 -23.24 -22.84
CA PHE A 6 -24.20 -22.92 -23.74
C PHE A 6 -22.87 -23.22 -23.05
N VAL A 7 -21.95 -23.83 -23.80
CA VAL A 7 -20.56 -24.08 -23.41
C VAL A 7 -19.74 -22.80 -23.63
N ILE A 8 -19.02 -22.33 -22.60
CA ILE A 8 -18.01 -21.28 -22.73
C ILE A 8 -16.64 -21.97 -22.78
N ALA A 9 -15.92 -21.73 -23.88
CA ALA A 9 -14.54 -22.18 -24.07
C ALA A 9 -13.60 -21.43 -23.12
N ALA A 10 -12.70 -22.18 -22.48
CA ALA A 10 -11.56 -21.65 -21.75
C ALA A 10 -10.46 -21.29 -22.75
N ASP A 11 -10.11 -20.01 -22.83
CA ASP A 11 -8.96 -19.55 -23.61
C ASP A 11 -7.74 -19.46 -22.67
N ALA A 12 -6.76 -20.32 -22.91
CA ALA A 12 -5.51 -20.39 -22.17
C ALA A 12 -4.45 -19.59 -22.95
N ALA A 13 -4.23 -18.34 -22.56
CA ALA A 13 -3.10 -17.57 -23.09
C ALA A 13 -1.81 -17.94 -22.33
N ALA A 14 -0.96 -18.72 -22.99
CA ALA A 14 0.36 -19.10 -22.52
C ALA A 14 1.30 -17.88 -22.44
N ILE A 15 1.90 -17.65 -21.26
CA ILE A 15 3.00 -16.70 -21.08
C ILE A 15 4.28 -17.42 -21.52
N ALA A 16 4.79 -17.05 -22.70
CA ALA A 16 6.08 -17.50 -23.19
C ALA A 16 7.21 -16.90 -22.33
N LEU A 17 7.87 -17.76 -21.55
CA LEU A 17 9.16 -17.45 -20.93
C LEU A 17 10.23 -17.48 -22.03
N GLY A 18 10.76 -16.30 -22.36
CA GLY A 18 11.87 -16.16 -23.30
C GLY A 18 13.15 -16.81 -22.76
N ALA A 19 13.43 -18.02 -23.23
CA ALA A 19 14.76 -18.62 -23.17
C ALA A 19 15.61 -18.03 -24.31
N GLY A 20 16.51 -17.12 -23.98
CA GLY A 20 17.51 -16.62 -24.92
C GLY A 20 18.54 -17.70 -25.24
N LEU A 21 18.44 -18.30 -26.42
CA LEU A 21 19.53 -19.06 -27.05
C LEU A 21 20.61 -18.09 -27.53
N ILE A 22 21.84 -18.24 -27.04
CA ILE A 22 23.01 -17.56 -27.61
C ILE A 22 23.52 -18.41 -28.78
N SER A 23 23.34 -17.89 -30.00
CA SER A 23 24.01 -18.38 -31.20
C SER A 23 25.30 -17.60 -31.41
N HIS A 24 26.42 -18.32 -31.53
CA HIS A 24 27.72 -17.77 -31.88
C HIS A 24 27.74 -17.37 -33.37
N GLY A 25 28.04 -16.09 -33.63
CA GLY A 25 28.31 -15.57 -34.97
C GLY A 25 29.37 -14.48 -34.92
N VAL A 26 30.56 -14.79 -35.43
CA VAL A 26 31.68 -13.85 -35.62
C VAL A 26 31.45 -13.07 -36.91
N TYR A 27 31.44 -11.73 -36.86
CA TYR A 27 31.87 -10.85 -37.97
C TYR A 27 32.37 -9.51 -37.42
N ASN A 28 33.48 -9.06 -37.99
CA ASN A 28 34.34 -7.95 -37.57
C ASN A 28 34.11 -6.72 -38.48
N GLY A 29 34.20 -5.50 -37.95
CA GLY A 29 34.52 -4.31 -38.76
C GLY A 29 33.71 -3.02 -38.54
N SER A 30 34.39 -2.04 -37.93
CA SER A 30 34.31 -0.57 -38.15
C SER A 30 33.29 0.32 -37.40
N ASN A 31 33.85 1.04 -36.41
CA ASN A 31 33.72 2.46 -36.05
C ASN A 31 32.34 3.12 -35.89
N VAL A 32 31.96 3.35 -34.63
CA VAL A 32 31.45 4.66 -34.17
C VAL A 32 31.89 4.91 -32.73
N HIS A 33 32.59 6.03 -32.53
CA HIS A 33 32.95 6.58 -31.22
C HIS A 33 31.68 6.94 -30.45
N ASN A 34 31.50 6.43 -29.22
CA ASN A 34 30.56 7.05 -28.29
C ASN A 34 31.11 7.02 -26.86
N THR A 35 31.39 8.21 -26.35
CA THR A 35 31.88 8.55 -25.02
C THR A 35 30.83 8.20 -23.97
N PHE A 36 31.00 7.06 -23.30
CA PHE A 36 30.37 6.81 -22.00
C PHE A 36 31.34 6.02 -21.11
N GLN A 37 32.25 6.74 -20.46
CA GLN A 37 32.99 6.23 -19.32
C GLN A 37 32.21 6.53 -18.03
N ARG A 38 31.93 5.44 -17.30
CA ARG A 38 31.81 5.33 -15.83
C ARG A 38 30.64 6.07 -15.19
N ILE A 39 29.51 5.36 -15.08
CA ILE A 39 28.62 5.53 -13.94
C ILE A 39 29.06 4.50 -12.91
N ASP A 40 29.75 4.97 -11.87
CA ASP A 40 30.14 4.13 -10.75
C ASP A 40 28.88 3.63 -10.01
N SER A 41 28.83 2.31 -9.89
CA SER A 41 27.78 1.49 -9.29
C SER A 41 27.62 1.74 -7.78
N HIS A 42 27.04 2.87 -7.39
CA HIS A 42 26.42 2.99 -6.07
C HIS A 42 25.02 2.39 -6.13
N ASN A 43 24.99 1.06 -6.05
CA ASN A 43 23.80 0.22 -6.04
C ASN A 43 23.05 0.37 -4.70
N VAL A 44 22.38 1.51 -4.49
CA VAL A 44 21.34 1.61 -3.47
C VAL A 44 20.03 1.18 -4.11
N LYS A 45 19.72 -0.11 -4.02
CA LYS A 45 18.36 -0.59 -4.27
C LYS A 45 17.43 0.10 -3.27
N PRO A 46 16.34 0.76 -3.69
CA PRO A 46 15.37 1.27 -2.74
C PRO A 46 14.68 0.06 -2.08
N GLU A 47 14.92 -0.15 -0.79
CA GLU A 47 14.13 -1.10 0.01
C GLU A 47 12.69 -0.57 0.14
N VAL A 48 11.86 -0.94 -0.83
CA VAL A 48 10.40 -1.04 -0.67
C VAL A 48 10.15 -1.88 0.59
N GLY A 49 9.20 -1.50 1.46
CA GLY A 49 8.93 -2.25 2.68
C GLY A 49 8.64 -3.72 2.36
N THR A 50 9.61 -4.61 2.55
CA THR A 50 9.43 -6.02 2.18
C THR A 50 8.79 -6.74 3.34
N ILE A 51 7.59 -7.28 3.12
CA ILE A 51 7.04 -8.34 3.97
C ILE A 51 7.90 -9.59 3.78
N LYS A 52 8.20 -10.31 4.86
CA LYS A 52 9.00 -11.54 4.77
C LYS A 52 8.22 -12.58 3.93
N PRO A 53 8.82 -13.24 2.92
CA PRO A 53 8.15 -14.31 2.18
C PRO A 53 7.61 -15.39 3.13
N GLY A 54 6.39 -15.87 2.86
CA GLY A 54 5.71 -16.87 3.68
C GLY A 54 5.19 -16.38 5.03
N SER A 55 5.41 -15.12 5.42
CA SER A 55 5.03 -14.63 6.76
C SER A 55 3.53 -14.56 7.03
N MET A 56 2.69 -14.82 6.02
CA MET A 56 1.23 -14.86 6.13
C MET A 56 0.66 -16.27 5.89
N GLU A 57 1.48 -17.25 5.49
CA GLU A 57 1.02 -18.60 5.11
C GLU A 57 0.43 -19.37 6.30
N ASP A 58 0.98 -19.15 7.50
CA ASP A 58 0.49 -19.79 8.74
C ASP A 58 -0.73 -19.08 9.35
N PHE A 59 -1.28 -18.06 8.69
CA PHE A 59 -2.41 -17.33 9.24
C PHE A 59 -3.69 -18.19 9.19
N ASN A 60 -4.21 -18.53 10.37
CA ASN A 60 -5.52 -19.16 10.52
C ASN A 60 -6.50 -18.19 11.22
N PRO A 61 -7.54 -17.68 10.55
CA PRO A 61 -8.44 -16.67 11.12
C PRO A 61 -9.26 -17.20 12.32
N LEU A 62 -9.42 -18.51 12.46
CA LEU A 62 -10.18 -19.14 13.54
C LEU A 62 -9.38 -19.21 14.84
N THR A 63 -8.07 -19.43 14.76
CA THR A 63 -7.18 -19.61 15.93
C THR A 63 -6.25 -18.43 16.17
N ALA A 64 -6.12 -17.51 15.21
CA ALA A 64 -5.24 -16.35 15.33
C ALA A 64 -5.65 -15.43 16.49
N THR A 65 -4.66 -14.97 17.23
CA THR A 65 -4.81 -13.95 18.27
C THR A 65 -5.22 -12.60 17.67
N ASN A 66 -5.77 -11.69 18.48
CA ASN A 66 -6.07 -10.33 18.03
C ASN A 66 -4.83 -9.59 17.50
N LYS A 67 -3.65 -9.87 18.06
CA LYS A 67 -2.36 -9.35 17.56
C LYS A 67 -2.09 -9.84 16.14
N GLN A 68 -2.15 -11.15 15.92
CA GLN A 68 -1.90 -11.75 14.60
C GLN A 68 -2.92 -11.27 13.57
N LYS A 69 -4.20 -11.11 13.96
CA LYS A 69 -5.24 -10.53 13.10
C LYS A 69 -4.97 -9.07 12.73
N GLY A 70 -4.51 -8.26 13.67
CA GLY A 70 -4.11 -6.88 13.42
C GLY A 70 -2.96 -6.79 12.42
N ASN A 71 -1.86 -7.51 12.70
CA ASN A 71 -0.70 -7.54 11.82
C ASN A 71 -1.05 -8.08 10.42
N TYR A 72 -1.84 -9.16 10.33
CA TYR A 72 -2.32 -9.69 9.05
C TYR A 72 -3.12 -8.67 8.25
N GLY A 73 -3.97 -7.88 8.93
CA GLY A 73 -4.71 -6.79 8.31
C GLY A 73 -3.80 -5.73 7.69
N GLU A 74 -2.83 -5.22 8.45
CA GLU A 74 -1.86 -4.22 7.97
C GLU A 74 -1.03 -4.75 6.80
N MET A 75 -0.57 -6.00 6.88
CA MET A 75 0.22 -6.67 5.85
C MET A 75 -0.58 -6.84 4.55
N SER A 76 -1.83 -7.29 4.65
CA SER A 76 -2.71 -7.50 3.49
C SER A 76 -3.08 -6.18 2.82
N ALA A 77 -3.39 -5.14 3.61
CA ALA A 77 -3.67 -3.80 3.10
C ALA A 77 -2.47 -3.21 2.37
N PHE A 78 -1.27 -3.32 2.96
CA PHE A 78 -0.02 -2.89 2.35
C PHE A 78 0.24 -3.58 1.00
N GLN A 79 0.08 -4.91 0.93
CA GLN A 79 0.25 -5.65 -0.32
C GLN A 79 -0.77 -5.25 -1.39
N ASN A 80 -2.04 -5.10 -1.00
CA ASN A 80 -3.09 -4.65 -1.91
C ASN A 80 -2.76 -3.27 -2.50
N LEU A 81 -2.41 -2.28 -1.66
CA LEU A 81 -2.14 -0.92 -2.10
C LEU A 81 -0.96 -0.79 -3.07
N LEU A 82 0.08 -1.61 -2.91
CA LEU A 82 1.27 -1.54 -3.78
C LEU A 82 1.16 -2.40 -5.05
N ASN A 83 0.38 -3.48 -5.01
CA ASN A 83 0.41 -4.49 -6.07
C ASN A 83 -0.88 -4.60 -6.89
N ASN A 84 -2.01 -4.08 -6.41
CA ASN A 84 -3.28 -4.21 -7.12
C ASN A 84 -3.27 -3.40 -8.44
N PRO A 85 -3.50 -4.05 -9.59
CA PRO A 85 -3.49 -3.38 -10.89
C PRO A 85 -4.65 -2.39 -11.07
N ILE A 86 -5.78 -2.57 -10.38
CA ILE A 86 -6.94 -1.66 -10.45
C ILE A 86 -6.56 -0.30 -9.85
N ILE A 87 -5.89 -0.30 -8.70
CA ILE A 87 -5.34 0.91 -8.03
C ILE A 87 -4.39 1.65 -8.97
N LYS A 88 -3.45 0.92 -9.60
CA LYS A 88 -2.49 1.51 -10.55
C LYS A 88 -3.19 2.09 -11.76
N LYS A 89 -4.17 1.37 -12.33
CA LYS A 89 -4.97 1.83 -13.47
C LYS A 89 -5.80 3.07 -13.13
N ALA A 90 -6.23 3.21 -11.88
CA ALA A 90 -6.90 4.40 -11.38
C ALA A 90 -5.95 5.60 -11.15
N GLY A 91 -4.64 5.46 -11.42
CA GLY A 91 -3.67 6.54 -11.36
C GLY A 91 -2.99 6.72 -10.00
N TYR A 92 -3.08 5.73 -9.11
CA TYR A 92 -2.40 5.72 -7.83
C TYR A 92 -1.10 4.92 -7.93
N TYR A 93 0.01 5.63 -8.11
CA TYR A 93 1.35 5.06 -8.12
C TYR A 93 1.96 5.28 -6.74
N LEU A 94 1.76 4.32 -5.84
CA LEU A 94 2.02 4.53 -4.42
C LEU A 94 3.44 4.14 -4.03
N LYS A 95 4.07 5.02 -3.24
CA LYS A 95 5.34 4.79 -2.57
C LYS A 95 5.14 4.97 -1.06
N GLN A 96 5.41 3.92 -0.28
CA GLN A 96 5.34 4.02 1.19
C GLN A 96 6.34 5.04 1.73
N ILE A 97 5.90 5.84 2.70
CA ILE A 97 6.73 6.80 3.44
C ILE A 97 6.57 6.58 4.95
N GLY A 98 7.58 6.93 5.74
CA GLY A 98 7.54 6.76 7.20
C GLY A 98 7.73 5.31 7.65
N ARG A 99 6.94 4.89 8.65
CA ARG A 99 7.01 3.56 9.26
C ARG A 99 6.74 2.45 8.24
N LYS A 100 7.39 1.30 8.44
CA LYS A 100 7.18 0.06 7.67
C LYS A 100 6.02 -0.76 8.26
N PRO A 101 5.33 -1.59 7.45
CA PRO A 101 4.30 -2.48 8.00
C PRO A 101 4.97 -3.54 8.90
N PRO A 102 4.20 -4.28 9.72
CA PRO A 102 4.73 -5.43 10.43
C PRO A 102 5.32 -6.45 9.43
N LYS A 103 6.45 -7.05 9.82
CA LYS A 103 7.17 -8.06 9.03
C LYS A 103 6.61 -9.46 9.25
N THR A 104 6.04 -9.72 10.44
CA THR A 104 5.47 -11.01 10.83
C THR A 104 4.16 -10.84 11.60
N LEU A 105 3.37 -11.92 11.68
CA LEU A 105 2.12 -11.94 12.46
C LEU A 105 2.33 -11.71 13.95
N ASP A 106 3.53 -11.97 14.47
CA ASP A 106 3.83 -11.89 15.90
C ASP A 106 4.51 -10.60 16.34
N ASP A 107 4.81 -9.70 15.40
CA ASP A 107 5.35 -8.37 15.67
C ASP A 107 4.47 -7.60 16.66
N LYS A 108 5.10 -6.67 17.40
CA LYS A 108 4.37 -5.83 18.35
C LYS A 108 3.38 -4.94 17.60
N ILE A 109 2.15 -4.85 18.09
CA ILE A 109 1.16 -3.91 17.57
C ILE A 109 1.65 -2.49 17.82
N VAL A 110 1.74 -1.72 16.74
CA VAL A 110 2.04 -0.29 16.81
C VAL A 110 0.73 0.47 16.64
N LYS A 111 0.44 1.38 17.58
CA LYS A 111 -0.78 2.20 17.51
C LYS A 111 -0.55 3.39 16.58
N GLY A 112 -1.61 3.90 15.98
CA GLY A 112 -1.56 5.11 15.15
C GLY A 112 -2.09 4.84 13.75
N ILE A 113 -1.58 5.58 12.76
CA ILE A 113 -1.80 5.31 11.34
C ILE A 113 -1.16 3.94 11.01
N ASP A 114 -1.76 3.16 10.11
CA ASP A 114 -1.22 1.87 9.68
C ASP A 114 -0.39 2.01 8.40
N GLY A 115 -0.87 2.81 7.44
CA GLY A 115 -0.21 3.07 6.16
C GLY A 115 -0.15 4.55 5.78
N LEU A 116 0.99 5.00 5.24
CA LEU A 116 1.11 6.33 4.64
C LEU A 116 1.92 6.24 3.34
N TYR A 117 1.37 6.80 2.26
CA TYR A 117 1.93 6.67 0.92
C TYR A 117 1.95 8.00 0.18
N GLU A 118 3.03 8.27 -0.54
CA GLU A 118 3.09 9.31 -1.56
C GLU A 118 2.55 8.74 -2.88
N ASN A 119 1.63 9.45 -3.54
CA ASN A 119 1.24 9.15 -4.91
C ASN A 119 2.21 9.86 -5.86
N VAL A 120 3.11 9.09 -6.47
CA VAL A 120 4.16 9.61 -7.35
C VAL A 120 3.67 9.92 -8.77
N ASN A 121 2.36 9.77 -9.04
CA ASN A 121 1.77 10.21 -10.30
C ASN A 121 1.79 11.76 -10.39
N PRO A 122 2.60 12.37 -11.28
CA PRO A 122 2.74 13.82 -11.36
C PRO A 122 1.42 14.53 -11.73
N ASN A 123 0.55 13.83 -12.45
CA ASN A 123 -0.73 14.36 -12.93
C ASN A 123 -1.86 14.23 -11.90
N SER A 124 -1.63 13.53 -10.78
CA SER A 124 -2.64 13.37 -9.74
C SER A 124 -2.75 14.64 -8.89
N LYS A 125 -3.99 15.06 -8.60
CA LYS A 125 -4.28 16.08 -7.57
C LYS A 125 -4.06 15.54 -6.16
N ILE A 126 -4.27 14.24 -5.96
CA ILE A 126 -4.00 13.55 -4.69
C ILE A 126 -2.52 13.25 -4.60
N LYS A 127 -1.86 13.78 -3.57
CA LYS A 127 -0.43 13.65 -3.30
C LYS A 127 -0.12 12.59 -2.25
N TYR A 128 -1.02 12.36 -1.30
CA TYR A 128 -0.83 11.33 -0.28
C TYR A 128 -2.08 10.49 -0.04
N ILE A 129 -1.86 9.25 0.39
CA ILE A 129 -2.89 8.33 0.89
C ILE A 129 -2.54 7.98 2.32
N ILE A 130 -3.52 8.10 3.23
CA ILE A 130 -3.42 7.61 4.61
C ILE A 130 -4.37 6.43 4.75
N ASP A 131 -3.86 5.28 5.20
CA ASP A 131 -4.59 4.03 5.32
C ASP A 131 -4.67 3.57 6.77
N GLU A 132 -5.84 3.04 7.13
CA GLU A 132 -6.07 2.23 8.32
C GLU A 132 -6.54 0.85 7.86
N ALA A 133 -5.99 -0.21 8.44
CA ALA A 133 -6.37 -1.58 8.17
C ALA A 133 -7.28 -2.13 9.30
N LYS A 134 -8.32 -2.86 8.92
CA LYS A 134 -9.18 -3.58 9.87
C LYS A 134 -9.43 -4.99 9.37
N PHE A 135 -9.14 -5.97 10.23
CA PHE A 135 -9.44 -7.37 9.96
C PHE A 135 -10.82 -7.77 10.49
N GLY A 136 -11.58 -8.52 9.69
CA GLY A 136 -12.87 -9.08 10.05
C GLY A 136 -13.90 -8.02 10.43
N SER A 137 -14.48 -8.13 11.63
CA SER A 137 -15.50 -7.21 12.14
C SER A 137 -14.95 -5.97 12.84
N ALA A 138 -13.62 -5.80 12.89
CA ALA A 138 -12.98 -4.64 13.52
C ALA A 138 -13.42 -3.32 12.86
N ARG A 139 -13.56 -2.26 13.66
CA ARG A 139 -14.04 -0.94 13.22
C ARG A 139 -13.09 0.17 13.65
N LEU A 140 -13.23 1.33 13.02
CA LEU A 140 -12.59 2.57 13.47
C LEU A 140 -13.07 2.94 14.89
N GLY A 141 -12.13 3.09 15.80
CA GLY A 141 -12.38 3.48 17.19
C GLY A 141 -12.70 4.98 17.34
N LYS A 142 -13.19 5.33 18.54
CA LYS A 142 -13.32 6.72 18.99
C LYS A 142 -12.25 6.99 20.04
N THR A 143 -11.57 8.12 19.92
CA THR A 143 -10.50 8.56 20.82
C THR A 143 -10.84 9.91 21.43
N LYS A 144 -9.97 10.43 22.30
CA LYS A 144 -10.08 11.80 22.81
C LYS A 144 -10.08 12.83 21.67
N ASP A 145 -9.28 12.60 20.63
CA ASP A 145 -9.14 13.46 19.45
C ASP A 145 -10.23 13.26 18.39
N GLY A 146 -11.27 12.47 18.69
CA GLY A 146 -12.31 12.11 17.73
C GLY A 146 -12.16 10.70 17.17
N LYS A 147 -12.92 10.42 16.10
CA LYS A 147 -12.91 9.11 15.43
C LYS A 147 -11.55 8.89 14.76
N GLN A 148 -11.04 7.66 14.75
CA GLN A 148 -9.84 7.34 13.97
C GLN A 148 -9.98 7.82 12.53
N MET A 149 -8.87 8.29 11.95
CA MET A 149 -8.76 8.86 10.61
C MET A 149 -9.48 10.21 10.38
N SER A 150 -10.13 10.79 11.38
CA SER A 150 -10.60 12.19 11.28
C SER A 150 -9.42 13.18 11.30
N ASP A 151 -9.64 14.41 10.85
CA ASP A 151 -8.61 15.48 10.92
C ASP A 151 -8.14 15.70 12.35
N GLY A 152 -9.07 15.83 13.30
CA GLY A 152 -8.76 15.98 14.72
C GLY A 152 -7.89 14.83 15.24
N TRP A 153 -8.16 13.59 14.82
CA TRP A 153 -7.35 12.44 15.20
C TRP A 153 -5.97 12.44 14.56
N LEU A 154 -5.86 12.74 13.26
CA LEU A 154 -4.57 12.77 12.56
C LEU A 154 -3.64 13.85 13.15
N LEU A 155 -4.20 15.00 13.53
CA LEU A 155 -3.45 16.16 14.01
C LEU A 155 -3.31 16.21 15.54
N GLY A 156 -4.09 15.41 16.27
CA GLY A 156 -4.07 15.38 17.73
C GLY A 156 -4.72 16.60 18.37
N GLU A 157 -5.89 17.00 17.89
CA GLU A 157 -6.56 18.27 18.25
C GLU A 157 -6.76 18.48 19.77
N LYS A 158 -6.97 17.40 20.55
CA LYS A 158 -7.17 17.52 22.00
C LYS A 158 -5.97 17.08 22.82
N THR A 159 -5.19 16.14 22.31
CA THR A 159 -4.07 15.53 23.04
C THR A 159 -2.71 16.11 22.66
N ASN A 160 -2.64 16.94 21.61
CA ASN A 160 -1.42 17.39 20.93
C ASN A 160 -0.55 16.25 20.37
N PHE A 161 -1.09 15.03 20.26
CA PHE A 161 -0.39 13.90 19.68
C PHE A 161 -0.61 13.85 18.16
N ASN A 162 0.30 14.49 17.42
CA ASN A 162 0.27 14.50 15.96
C ASN A 162 0.70 13.14 15.39
N ARG A 163 -0.27 12.39 14.87
CA ARG A 163 -0.07 11.02 14.37
C ARG A 163 0.64 10.97 13.02
N ILE A 164 0.50 12.02 12.20
CA ILE A 164 1.26 12.15 10.96
C ILE A 164 2.76 12.29 11.29
N LEU A 165 3.09 13.17 12.24
CA LEU A 165 4.48 13.38 12.70
C LEU A 165 5.08 12.12 13.31
N ASP A 166 4.31 11.43 14.16
CA ASP A 166 4.71 10.15 14.75
C ASP A 166 4.99 9.09 13.67
N TYR A 167 4.09 8.95 12.69
CA TYR A 167 4.24 7.94 11.63
C TYR A 167 5.44 8.19 10.72
N VAL A 168 5.84 9.45 10.51
CA VAL A 168 7.06 9.81 9.77
C VAL A 168 8.30 9.90 10.66
N ASN A 169 8.30 9.24 11.83
CA ASN A 169 9.42 9.16 12.77
C ASN A 169 9.96 10.53 13.20
N GLY A 170 9.07 11.51 13.38
CA GLY A 170 9.44 12.85 13.83
C GLY A 170 10.01 13.77 12.74
N ASP A 171 9.99 13.39 11.47
CA ASP A 171 10.37 14.29 10.37
C ASP A 171 9.37 15.46 10.24
N LYS A 172 9.71 16.59 10.87
CA LYS A 172 8.88 17.80 10.89
C LYS A 172 8.64 18.39 9.51
N LYS A 173 9.61 18.28 8.58
CA LYS A 173 9.47 18.85 7.23
C LYS A 173 8.47 18.03 6.43
N LEU A 174 8.62 16.72 6.45
CA LEU A 174 7.70 15.81 5.77
C LEU A 174 6.30 15.89 6.38
N ALA A 175 6.19 15.85 7.72
CA ALA A 175 4.91 15.99 8.41
C ALA A 175 4.19 17.28 8.01
N LYS A 176 4.90 18.43 8.01
CA LYS A 176 4.33 19.71 7.57
C LYS A 176 3.85 19.68 6.12
N LYS A 177 4.60 19.03 5.22
CA LYS A 177 4.20 18.88 3.81
C LYS A 177 2.91 18.07 3.69
N ILE A 178 2.77 16.98 4.44
CA ILE A 178 1.56 16.13 4.43
C ILE A 178 0.38 16.86 5.07
N THR A 179 0.58 17.55 6.20
CA THR A 179 -0.47 18.36 6.83
C THR A 179 -0.96 19.46 5.90
N LYS A 180 -0.07 20.17 5.20
CA LYS A 180 -0.48 21.14 4.18
C LYS A 180 -1.27 20.49 3.04
N ALA A 181 -0.81 19.34 2.54
CA ALA A 181 -1.56 18.60 1.52
C ALA A 181 -2.96 18.19 2.03
N LEU A 182 -3.11 17.86 3.31
CA LEU A 182 -4.40 17.52 3.92
C LEU A 182 -5.33 18.75 3.90
N GLU A 183 -4.85 19.92 4.31
CA GLU A 183 -5.57 21.20 4.25
C GLU A 183 -5.97 21.59 2.81
N ASP A 184 -5.08 21.32 1.84
CA ASP A 184 -5.29 21.62 0.43
C ASP A 184 -6.17 20.58 -0.30
N ASN A 185 -6.78 19.62 0.42
CA ASN A 185 -7.58 18.51 -0.13
C ASN A 185 -6.81 17.62 -1.12
N GLN A 186 -5.51 17.46 -0.91
CA GLN A 186 -4.60 16.62 -1.71
C GLN A 186 -4.28 15.28 -1.02
N VAL A 187 -5.07 14.90 -0.01
CA VAL A 187 -4.92 13.64 0.71
C VAL A 187 -6.23 12.87 0.66
N GLU A 188 -6.16 11.59 0.27
CA GLU A 188 -7.27 10.67 0.50
C GLU A 188 -7.00 9.83 1.74
N ARG A 189 -8.03 9.67 2.55
CA ARG A 189 -8.04 8.75 3.68
C ARG A 189 -8.83 7.53 3.29
N ILE A 190 -8.30 6.37 3.62
CA ILE A 190 -8.91 5.10 3.27
C ILE A 190 -8.93 4.15 4.47
N LEU A 191 -9.90 3.25 4.43
CA LEU A 191 -10.03 2.12 5.35
C LEU A 191 -9.97 0.84 4.52
N SER A 192 -8.90 0.08 4.70
CA SER A 192 -8.72 -1.23 4.09
C SER A 192 -9.33 -2.30 5.00
N LYS A 193 -10.45 -2.88 4.56
CA LYS A 193 -11.16 -3.95 5.26
C LYS A 193 -10.70 -5.29 4.73
N VAL A 194 -10.08 -6.09 5.59
CA VAL A 194 -9.51 -7.39 5.26
C VAL A 194 -10.40 -8.48 5.81
N ASP A 195 -10.89 -9.38 4.96
CA ASP A 195 -11.70 -10.51 5.39
C ASP A 195 -10.85 -11.71 5.86
N ALA A 196 -11.52 -12.77 6.31
CA ALA A 196 -10.86 -13.97 6.82
C ALA A 196 -10.05 -14.75 5.75
N HIS A 197 -10.30 -14.49 4.46
CA HIS A 197 -9.59 -15.11 3.34
C HIS A 197 -8.46 -14.20 2.80
N GLY A 198 -8.26 -13.03 3.39
CA GLY A 198 -7.26 -12.05 2.94
C GLY A 198 -7.74 -11.14 1.81
N ASN A 199 -9.02 -11.19 1.43
CA ASN A 199 -9.55 -10.25 0.44
C ASN A 199 -9.62 -8.85 1.05
N VAL A 200 -9.16 -7.85 0.30
CA VAL A 200 -9.13 -6.46 0.72
C VAL A 200 -10.19 -5.67 -0.03
N LYS A 201 -11.11 -5.05 0.71
CA LYS A 201 -12.01 -4.01 0.21
C LYS A 201 -11.62 -2.68 0.83
N THR A 202 -11.34 -1.69 -0.01
CA THR A 202 -10.97 -0.35 0.45
C THR A 202 -12.13 0.63 0.29
N VAL A 203 -12.34 1.48 1.29
CA VAL A 203 -13.34 2.56 1.26
C VAL A 203 -12.70 3.90 1.58
N ARG A 204 -13.18 4.96 0.94
CA ARG A 204 -12.80 6.35 1.24
C ARG A 204 -13.42 6.81 2.55
N LEU A 205 -12.69 7.65 3.27
CA LEU A 205 -13.12 8.32 4.49
C LEU A 205 -13.16 9.84 4.31
N ASP A 206 -14.19 10.48 4.88
CA ASP A 206 -14.29 11.94 4.97
C ASP A 206 -13.42 12.56 6.08
N ALA A 207 -13.52 13.88 6.24
CA ALA A 207 -12.83 14.66 7.29
C ALA A 207 -13.12 14.20 8.73
N ASN A 208 -14.24 13.53 8.93
CA ASN A 208 -14.72 13.07 10.23
C ASN A 208 -14.43 11.57 10.46
N GLY A 209 -13.78 10.90 9.50
CA GLY A 209 -13.51 9.46 9.54
C GLY A 209 -14.73 8.60 9.21
N HIS A 210 -15.74 9.13 8.51
CA HIS A 210 -16.90 8.37 8.03
C HIS A 210 -16.66 7.83 6.62
N GLU A 211 -17.17 6.62 6.37
CA GLU A 211 -17.09 5.98 5.06
C GLU A 211 -17.99 6.69 4.06
N ILE A 212 -17.45 7.08 2.90
CA ILE A 212 -18.17 7.84 1.86
C ILE A 212 -18.24 7.16 0.50
N GLY A 213 -17.57 6.01 0.33
CA GLY A 213 -17.65 5.26 -0.93
C GLY A 213 -16.53 4.24 -1.07
N VAL A 214 -16.68 3.36 -2.06
CA VAL A 214 -15.61 2.41 -2.42
C VAL A 214 -14.43 3.19 -3.02
N TRP A 215 -13.22 2.77 -2.65
CA TRP A 215 -11.98 3.21 -3.28
C TRP A 215 -11.51 2.11 -4.24
N PRO A 216 -10.96 2.46 -5.41
CA PRO A 216 -10.66 1.50 -6.50
C PRO A 216 -9.71 0.37 -6.12
#